data_AF-A0A9P7GMK4-F1
#
_entry.id   AF-A0A9P7GMK4-F1
#
_cell.length_a   1.000
_cell.length_b   1.000
_cell.length_c   1.000
_cell.angle_alpha   90.00
_cell.angle_beta   90.00
_cell.angle_gamma   90.00
#
_symmetry.space_group_name_H-M   'P 1'
#
loop_
_entity.id
_entity.type
_entity.pdbx_description
1 polymer ?
#
loop_
_entity_poly.entity_id
_entity_poly.type
_entity_poly.pdbx_seq_one_letter_code
_entity_poly.pdbx_strand_id
1 'polypeptide(L)'
;MTEIKEPVINEPLLPRPTHPNVILFGETGSGKSSIVNMLAQSDRANTSSSAKGCTFSTEPYLTDILGTQFKIWDTAGLNEGEGGTIPPKEAVIQLLRLLKQLDTGVSLLVFCMRAPRIKENLQRNWHFFYEVMCKRKVPIVLAITGLENEESEMDDWWIKNKGTFQNLGIIPNGIACITAIRGRKQRFRDSEGREVHVFDDVYRESKNKLGKAIKMHCLAEPWKVEPTEWFKHIVEVTYETDCFGRVTAEHKTFSTIAGSAIQALAKALLISQKEAEDMGKTLEQF
;
A
#
# COMPACT_ATOMS: atom_id res chain seq x y z
N MET A 1 -49.97 -10.20 -43.17
CA MET A 1 -49.07 -11.07 -42.39
C MET A 1 -48.23 -10.15 -41.52
N THR A 2 -48.55 -10.09 -40.24
CA THR A 2 -47.90 -9.24 -39.24
C THR A 2 -46.78 -10.05 -38.61
N GLU A 3 -45.53 -9.62 -38.81
CA GLU A 3 -44.36 -10.23 -38.15
C GLU A 3 -44.39 -9.90 -36.65
N ILE A 4 -44.44 -10.94 -35.83
CA ILE A 4 -44.26 -10.85 -34.38
C ILE A 4 -42.75 -10.82 -34.13
N LYS A 5 -42.22 -9.68 -33.66
CA LYS A 5 -40.84 -9.61 -33.17
C LYS A 5 -40.80 -10.21 -31.76
N GLU A 6 -40.01 -11.27 -31.59
CA GLU A 6 -39.70 -11.82 -30.28
C GLU A 6 -38.91 -10.81 -29.43
N PRO A 7 -39.15 -10.74 -28.11
CA PRO A 7 -38.44 -9.82 -27.23
C PRO A 7 -37.01 -10.29 -27.00
N VAL A 8 -36.06 -9.39 -27.22
CA VAL A 8 -34.65 -9.57 -26.84
C VAL A 8 -34.57 -9.58 -25.32
N ILE A 9 -34.36 -10.76 -24.74
CA ILE A 9 -34.10 -10.92 -23.32
C ILE A 9 -32.66 -10.46 -23.08
N ASN A 10 -32.49 -9.28 -22.47
CA ASN A 10 -31.17 -8.83 -22.02
C ASN A 10 -30.73 -9.74 -20.87
N GLU A 11 -29.81 -10.68 -21.14
CA GLU A 11 -29.10 -11.40 -20.09
C GLU A 11 -28.40 -10.37 -19.17
N PRO A 12 -28.47 -10.55 -17.84
CA PRO A 12 -27.71 -9.69 -16.94
C PRO A 12 -26.22 -9.89 -17.22
N LEU A 13 -25.56 -8.82 -17.66
CA LEU A 13 -24.10 -8.78 -17.82
C LEU A 13 -23.46 -9.29 -16.53
N LEU A 14 -22.79 -10.44 -16.60
CA LEU A 14 -22.02 -10.96 -15.47
C LEU A 14 -21.09 -9.84 -14.98
N PRO A 15 -20.99 -9.60 -13.66
CA PRO A 15 -20.11 -8.59 -13.12
C PRO A 15 -18.70 -8.85 -13.64
N ARG A 16 -18.09 -7.84 -14.28
CA ARG A 16 -16.72 -7.97 -14.80
C ARG A 16 -15.83 -8.44 -13.64
N PRO A 17 -14.96 -9.45 -13.84
CA PRO A 17 -14.08 -9.90 -12.78
C PRO A 17 -13.25 -8.72 -12.28
N THR A 18 -13.45 -8.36 -11.01
CA THR A 18 -12.68 -7.30 -10.38
C THR A 18 -11.31 -7.86 -10.03
N HIS A 19 -10.28 -7.45 -10.77
CA HIS A 19 -8.90 -7.83 -10.47
C HIS A 19 -8.52 -7.38 -9.04
N PRO A 20 -7.91 -8.25 -8.20
CA PRO A 20 -7.52 -7.90 -6.85
C PRO A 20 -6.53 -6.72 -6.83
N ASN A 21 -6.72 -5.79 -5.89
CA ASN A 21 -5.80 -4.66 -5.70
C ASN A 21 -4.69 -5.05 -4.73
N VAL A 22 -3.45 -4.95 -5.20
CA VAL A 22 -2.23 -5.19 -4.42
C VAL A 22 -1.48 -3.88 -4.31
N ILE A 23 -1.23 -3.41 -3.09
CA ILE A 23 -0.60 -2.11 -2.84
C ILE A 23 0.82 -2.33 -2.35
N LEU A 24 1.81 -1.81 -3.08
CA LEU A 24 3.21 -1.84 -2.66
C LEU A 24 3.49 -0.57 -1.86
N PHE A 25 3.94 -0.71 -0.63
CA PHE A 25 4.29 0.41 0.24
C PHE A 25 5.61 0.15 0.97
N GLY A 26 6.26 1.20 1.44
CA GLY A 26 7.57 1.10 2.10
C GLY A 26 8.45 2.30 1.81
N GLU A 27 9.64 2.36 2.41
CA GLU A 27 10.52 3.52 2.31
C GLU A 27 10.94 3.84 0.87
N THR A 28 11.40 5.08 0.62
CA THR A 28 12.03 5.42 -0.65
C THR A 28 13.31 4.58 -0.85
N GLY A 29 13.51 4.11 -2.07
CA GLY A 29 14.62 3.22 -2.41
C GLY A 29 14.44 1.75 -1.97
N SER A 30 13.28 1.37 -1.41
CA SER A 30 12.97 -0.03 -1.04
C SER A 30 12.74 -0.99 -2.22
N GLY A 31 12.70 -0.47 -3.46
CA GLY A 31 12.56 -1.29 -4.67
C GLY A 31 11.13 -1.55 -5.15
N LYS A 32 10.12 -0.77 -4.68
CA LYS A 32 8.71 -0.90 -5.10
C LYS A 32 8.53 -0.89 -6.62
N SER A 33 9.03 0.15 -7.30
CA SER A 33 8.95 0.27 -8.76
C SER A 33 9.72 -0.83 -9.50
N SER A 34 10.85 -1.29 -8.94
CA SER A 34 11.60 -2.43 -9.48
C SER A 34 10.82 -3.73 -9.39
N ILE A 35 10.08 -3.94 -8.29
CA ILE A 35 9.15 -5.06 -8.14
C ILE A 35 8.04 -4.98 -9.19
N VAL A 36 7.46 -3.80 -9.42
CA VAL A 36 6.43 -3.63 -10.46
C VAL A 36 6.97 -4.03 -11.83
N ASN A 37 8.14 -3.53 -12.23
CA ASN A 37 8.75 -3.90 -13.52
C ASN A 37 9.02 -5.41 -13.61
N MET A 38 9.48 -6.03 -12.52
CA MET A 38 9.72 -7.46 -12.44
C MET A 38 8.45 -8.31 -12.60
N LEU A 39 7.37 -7.92 -11.92
CA LEU A 39 6.11 -8.63 -12.01
C LEU A 39 5.45 -8.41 -13.40
N ALA A 40 5.44 -7.16 -13.88
CA ALA A 40 4.83 -6.78 -15.16
C ALA A 40 5.64 -7.23 -16.40
N GLN A 41 6.92 -7.60 -16.22
CA GLN A 41 7.85 -7.94 -17.31
C GLN A 41 8.01 -6.81 -18.33
N SER A 42 7.91 -5.57 -17.85
CA SER A 42 8.01 -4.38 -18.67
C SER A 42 8.58 -3.24 -17.84
N ASP A 43 9.48 -2.46 -18.41
CA ASP A 43 10.04 -1.27 -17.78
C ASP A 43 9.07 -0.08 -17.85
N ARG A 44 7.87 -0.27 -17.27
CA ARG A 44 6.79 0.75 -17.27
C ARG A 44 6.85 1.66 -16.07
N ALA A 45 7.30 1.16 -14.91
CA ALA A 45 7.53 1.98 -13.73
C ALA A 45 8.93 2.61 -13.81
N ASN A 46 9.01 3.90 -13.48
CA ASN A 46 10.27 4.63 -13.48
C ASN A 46 11.17 4.16 -12.32
N THR A 47 12.30 3.53 -12.65
CA THR A 47 13.23 2.90 -11.69
C THR A 47 14.59 3.59 -11.57
N SER A 48 14.79 4.77 -12.18
CA SER A 48 16.13 5.37 -12.20
C SER A 48 16.62 5.72 -10.78
N SER A 49 17.92 5.52 -10.52
CA SER A 49 18.57 5.96 -9.27
C SER A 49 18.51 7.48 -9.06
N SER A 50 18.14 8.21 -10.12
CA SER A 50 17.89 9.65 -10.18
C SER A 50 16.41 10.00 -10.30
N ALA A 51 15.50 9.02 -10.22
CA ALA A 51 14.06 9.23 -10.10
C ALA A 51 13.83 9.77 -8.69
N LYS A 52 14.16 11.05 -8.55
CA LYS A 52 13.56 12.00 -7.65
C LYS A 52 12.11 11.56 -7.41
N GLY A 53 11.83 11.07 -6.19
CA GLY A 53 10.62 10.37 -5.74
C GLY A 53 9.28 10.96 -6.21
N CYS A 54 8.93 10.77 -7.47
CA CYS A 54 7.67 11.18 -8.07
C CYS A 54 6.74 9.98 -8.29
N THR A 55 7.03 8.83 -7.67
CA THR A 55 6.33 7.58 -7.98
C THR A 55 5.05 7.44 -7.17
N PHE A 56 4.04 8.23 -7.50
CA PHE A 56 2.66 7.89 -7.18
C PHE A 56 1.91 7.78 -8.50
N SER A 57 1.69 6.54 -8.95
CA SER A 57 0.89 6.31 -10.16
C SER A 57 -0.59 6.45 -9.81
N THR A 58 -1.31 7.33 -10.51
CA THR A 58 -2.77 7.44 -10.40
C THR A 58 -3.49 6.21 -10.98
N GLU A 59 -2.80 5.39 -11.78
CA GLU A 59 -3.35 4.19 -12.39
C GLU A 59 -2.59 2.92 -11.95
N PRO A 60 -3.29 1.77 -11.81
CA PRO A 60 -2.63 0.51 -11.47
C PRO A 60 -1.93 -0.13 -12.67
N TYR A 61 -0.89 -0.90 -12.40
CA TYR A 61 -0.26 -1.80 -13.36
C TYR A 61 -1.01 -3.13 -13.39
N LEU A 62 -1.75 -3.37 -14.49
CA LEU A 62 -2.34 -4.69 -14.74
C LEU A 62 -1.24 -5.71 -15.03
N THR A 63 -1.20 -6.77 -14.22
CA THR A 63 -0.10 -7.73 -14.18
C THR A 63 -0.65 -9.15 -14.11
N ASP A 64 -0.19 -10.02 -15.00
CA ASP A 64 -0.41 -11.47 -14.87
C ASP A 64 0.59 -12.08 -13.86
N ILE A 65 0.07 -12.61 -12.76
CA ILE A 65 0.84 -13.35 -11.77
C ILE A 65 0.31 -14.77 -11.71
N LEU A 66 1.06 -15.70 -12.32
CA LEU A 66 0.75 -17.14 -12.32
C LEU A 66 -0.67 -17.43 -12.85
N GLY A 67 -1.04 -16.80 -13.97
CA GLY A 67 -2.33 -16.98 -14.65
C GLY A 67 -3.50 -16.26 -13.97
N THR A 68 -3.23 -15.27 -13.12
CA THR A 68 -4.26 -14.45 -12.47
C THR A 68 -3.90 -12.98 -12.64
N GLN A 69 -4.86 -12.18 -13.09
CA GLN A 69 -4.68 -10.75 -13.31
C GLN A 69 -4.84 -9.97 -12.00
N PHE A 70 -3.87 -9.12 -11.68
CA PHE A 70 -3.85 -8.24 -10.52
C PHE A 70 -3.70 -6.77 -10.92
N LYS A 71 -4.25 -5.87 -10.09
CA LYS A 71 -3.96 -4.43 -10.15
C LYS A 71 -2.87 -4.13 -9.13
N ILE A 72 -1.65 -3.92 -9.61
CA ILE A 72 -0.51 -3.58 -8.76
C ILE A 72 -0.38 -2.07 -8.67
N TRP A 73 -0.43 -1.52 -7.46
CA TRP A 73 -0.31 -0.09 -7.20
C TRP A 73 1.06 0.22 -6.63
N ASP A 74 1.82 1.06 -7.36
CA ASP A 74 3.11 1.59 -6.91
C ASP A 74 2.89 2.91 -6.17
N THR A 75 3.42 3.01 -4.95
CA THR A 75 3.22 4.18 -4.08
C THR A 75 4.50 4.97 -3.90
N ALA A 76 4.35 6.23 -3.51
CA ALA A 76 5.48 7.02 -3.06
C ALA A 76 6.14 6.35 -1.83
N GLY A 77 7.43 6.60 -1.62
CA GLY A 77 8.11 6.05 -0.47
C GLY A 77 7.78 6.80 0.81
N LEU A 78 7.61 6.03 1.89
CA LEU A 78 7.28 6.55 3.21
C LEU A 78 8.60 6.88 3.93
N ASN A 79 8.85 8.15 4.22
CA ASN A 79 10.10 8.67 4.82
C ASN A 79 11.26 8.84 3.85
N GLU A 80 11.11 9.84 3.00
CA GLU A 80 12.22 10.46 2.31
C GLU A 80 13.02 11.30 3.32
N GLY A 81 14.31 11.02 3.48
CA GLY A 81 15.22 12.01 4.07
C GLY A 81 15.28 13.28 3.20
N GLU A 82 16.12 14.26 3.56
CA GLU A 82 16.24 15.55 2.85
C GLU A 82 16.51 15.45 1.32
N GLY A 83 16.85 14.26 0.81
CA GLY A 83 17.11 14.00 -0.61
C GLY A 83 15.94 13.43 -1.44
N GLY A 84 14.73 13.28 -0.88
CA GLY A 84 13.55 12.92 -1.67
C GLY A 84 12.74 14.12 -2.16
N THR A 85 11.75 13.88 -3.03
CA THR A 85 10.91 14.93 -3.64
C THR A 85 9.48 15.03 -3.09
N ILE A 86 8.98 14.02 -2.40
CA ILE A 86 7.68 14.06 -1.72
C ILE A 86 7.96 14.05 -0.21
N PRO A 87 7.55 15.09 0.53
CA PRO A 87 7.76 15.08 1.96
C PRO A 87 7.01 13.90 2.60
N PRO A 88 7.53 13.31 3.71
CA PRO A 88 6.99 12.08 4.29
C PRO A 88 5.48 12.12 4.59
N LYS A 89 4.98 13.28 5.01
CA LYS A 89 3.56 13.53 5.28
C LYS A 89 2.70 13.37 4.03
N GLU A 90 3.12 13.96 2.92
CA GLU A 90 2.43 13.92 1.64
C GLU A 90 2.40 12.49 1.07
N ALA A 91 3.48 11.72 1.23
CA ALA A 91 3.52 10.31 0.82
C ALA A 91 2.49 9.47 1.59
N VAL A 92 2.35 9.70 2.90
CA VAL A 92 1.31 9.06 3.71
C VAL A 92 -0.07 9.48 3.22
N ILE A 93 -0.33 10.79 3.03
CA ILE A 93 -1.64 11.28 2.56
C ILE A 93 -2.02 10.66 1.21
N GLN A 94 -1.09 10.59 0.27
CA GLN A 94 -1.33 9.99 -1.05
C GLN A 94 -1.70 8.52 -0.94
N LEU A 95 -0.98 7.74 -0.13
CA LEU A 95 -1.31 6.33 0.12
C LEU A 95 -2.70 6.19 0.78
N LEU A 96 -3.02 7.02 1.77
CA LEU A 96 -4.33 6.98 2.42
C LEU A 96 -5.48 7.33 1.47
N ARG A 97 -5.29 8.33 0.60
CA ARG A 97 -6.24 8.67 -0.45
C ARG A 97 -6.44 7.52 -1.42
N LEU A 98 -5.36 6.87 -1.85
CA LEU A 98 -5.45 5.68 -2.70
C LEU A 98 -6.31 4.61 -2.04
N LEU A 99 -6.01 4.23 -0.80
CA LEU A 99 -6.75 3.17 -0.10
C LEU A 99 -8.25 3.48 0.01
N LYS A 100 -8.61 4.75 0.26
CA LYS A 100 -10.01 5.21 0.31
C LYS A 100 -10.71 5.20 -1.05
N GLN A 101 -10.03 5.58 -2.12
CA GLN A 101 -10.58 5.66 -3.48
C GLN A 101 -10.79 4.29 -4.15
N LEU A 102 -10.24 3.22 -3.58
CA LEU A 102 -10.41 1.87 -4.12
C LEU A 102 -11.81 1.34 -3.79
N ASP A 103 -12.79 1.64 -4.65
CA ASP A 103 -14.18 1.15 -4.54
C ASP A 103 -14.29 -0.38 -4.46
N THR A 104 -13.32 -1.06 -5.07
CA THR A 104 -13.23 -2.52 -5.10
C THR A 104 -12.52 -3.10 -3.88
N GLY A 105 -11.98 -2.27 -2.98
CA GLY A 105 -11.24 -2.67 -1.79
C GLY A 105 -9.82 -3.13 -2.06
N VAL A 106 -9.09 -3.42 -1.00
CA VAL A 106 -7.69 -3.84 -0.99
C VAL A 106 -7.61 -5.32 -0.67
N SER A 107 -6.92 -6.09 -1.52
CA SER A 107 -6.79 -7.54 -1.35
C SER A 107 -5.50 -7.94 -0.64
N LEU A 108 -4.45 -7.14 -0.78
CA LEU A 108 -3.14 -7.43 -0.19
C LEU A 108 -2.31 -6.14 -0.08
N LEU A 109 -1.54 -6.02 0.99
CA LEU A 109 -0.42 -5.09 1.04
C LEU A 109 0.92 -5.84 0.87
N VAL A 110 1.84 -5.25 0.11
CA VAL A 110 3.22 -5.70 0.00
C VAL A 110 4.12 -4.65 0.63
N PHE A 111 4.59 -4.92 1.84
CA PHE A 111 5.57 -4.07 2.50
C PHE A 111 6.94 -4.35 1.88
N CYS A 112 7.45 -3.38 1.12
CA CYS A 112 8.79 -3.41 0.55
C CYS A 112 9.81 -2.79 1.50
N MET A 113 10.88 -3.53 1.77
CA MET A 113 12.08 -3.01 2.43
C MET A 113 13.33 -3.44 1.67
N ARG A 114 14.44 -2.71 1.87
CA ARG A 114 15.72 -3.06 1.27
C ARG A 114 16.70 -3.54 2.33
N ALA A 115 17.19 -4.77 2.18
CA ALA A 115 18.27 -5.32 2.96
C ALA A 115 19.58 -4.53 2.73
N PRO A 116 20.56 -4.61 3.65
CA PRO A 116 20.52 -5.37 4.89
C PRO A 116 19.96 -4.60 6.09
N ARG A 117 19.53 -3.35 5.90
CA ARG A 117 19.23 -2.45 7.03
C ARG A 117 17.79 -2.61 7.53
N ILE A 118 17.65 -3.01 8.79
CA ILE A 118 16.39 -2.95 9.54
C ILE A 118 16.39 -1.61 10.29
N LYS A 119 15.64 -0.63 9.79
CA LYS A 119 15.58 0.73 10.38
C LYS A 119 14.44 0.84 11.39
N GLU A 120 14.54 1.77 12.34
CA GLU A 120 13.48 2.06 13.32
C GLU A 120 12.14 2.43 12.67
N ASN A 121 12.19 3.14 11.53
CA ASN A 121 11.01 3.53 10.77
C ASN A 121 10.22 2.33 10.23
N LEU A 122 10.85 1.15 10.09
CA LEU A 122 10.19 -0.07 9.65
C LEU A 122 9.05 -0.45 10.60
N GLN A 123 9.32 -0.47 11.91
CA GLN A 123 8.34 -0.82 12.93
C GLN A 123 7.18 0.18 12.96
N ARG A 124 7.49 1.47 12.83
CA ARG A 124 6.48 2.54 12.84
C ARG A 124 5.55 2.45 11.64
N ASN A 125 6.13 2.32 10.45
CA ASN A 125 5.36 2.14 9.21
C ASN A 125 4.53 0.86 9.29
N TRP A 126 5.10 -0.24 9.80
CA TRP A 126 4.37 -1.49 10.00
C TRP A 126 3.14 -1.28 10.89
N HIS A 127 3.34 -0.73 12.08
CA HIS A 127 2.26 -0.50 13.05
C HIS A 127 1.18 0.41 12.47
N PHE A 128 1.55 1.48 11.76
CA PHE A 128 0.61 2.38 11.13
C PHE A 128 -0.30 1.66 10.12
N PHE A 129 0.28 0.96 9.14
CA PHE A 129 -0.53 0.35 8.08
C PHE A 129 -1.29 -0.87 8.56
N TYR A 130 -0.65 -1.71 9.37
CA TYR A 130 -1.24 -2.95 9.85
C TYR A 130 -2.32 -2.71 10.90
N GLU A 131 -2.05 -1.87 11.91
CA GLU A 131 -2.96 -1.71 13.05
C GLU A 131 -3.92 -0.54 12.89
N VAL A 132 -3.43 0.62 12.48
CA VAL A 132 -4.26 1.83 12.42
C VAL A 132 -5.11 1.84 11.16
N MET A 133 -4.48 1.71 10.00
CA MET A 133 -5.16 1.92 8.73
C MET A 133 -5.98 0.73 8.29
N CYS A 134 -5.39 -0.45 8.26
CA CYS A 134 -6.08 -1.65 7.79
C CYS A 134 -6.81 -2.39 8.91
N LYS A 135 -6.71 -1.94 10.17
CA LYS A 135 -7.32 -2.58 11.36
C LYS A 135 -7.07 -4.10 11.42
N ARG A 136 -5.90 -4.54 10.95
CA ARG A 136 -5.50 -5.96 10.81
C ARG A 136 -6.42 -6.80 9.91
N LYS A 137 -7.16 -6.17 9.00
CA LYS A 137 -8.10 -6.80 8.06
C LYS A 137 -7.49 -7.14 6.71
N VAL A 138 -6.36 -6.50 6.36
CA VAL A 138 -5.65 -6.77 5.10
C VAL A 138 -4.36 -7.54 5.41
N PRO A 139 -4.11 -8.68 4.75
CA PRO A 139 -2.87 -9.42 4.90
C PRO A 139 -1.69 -8.60 4.35
N ILE A 140 -0.51 -8.81 4.94
CA ILE A 140 0.72 -8.13 4.53
C ILE A 140 1.78 -9.17 4.18
N VAL A 141 2.30 -9.09 2.95
CA VAL A 141 3.51 -9.80 2.52
C VAL A 141 4.71 -8.86 2.66
N LEU A 142 5.79 -9.35 3.28
CA LEU A 142 7.04 -8.62 3.38
C LEU A 142 7.95 -8.98 2.19
N ALA A 143 8.23 -8.00 1.32
CA ALA A 143 9.18 -8.14 0.23
C ALA A 143 10.52 -7.50 0.60
N ILE A 144 11.58 -8.30 0.66
CA ILE A 144 12.93 -7.88 1.06
C ILE A 144 13.79 -7.84 -0.20
N THR A 145 14.10 -6.64 -0.67
CA THR A 145 14.93 -6.40 -1.85
C THR A 145 16.41 -6.17 -1.49
N GLY A 146 17.30 -6.08 -2.47
CA GLY A 146 18.72 -5.77 -2.23
C GLY A 146 19.58 -6.99 -1.88
N LEU A 147 19.10 -8.19 -2.22
CA LEU A 147 19.75 -9.47 -1.90
C LEU A 147 20.52 -10.07 -3.09
N GLU A 148 20.71 -9.31 -4.16
CA GLU A 148 21.46 -9.71 -5.36
C GLU A 148 22.91 -10.13 -5.11
N ASN A 149 23.50 -9.78 -3.97
CA ASN A 149 24.88 -10.12 -3.61
C ASN A 149 24.97 -11.00 -2.35
N GLU A 150 23.86 -11.59 -1.89
CA GLU A 150 23.95 -12.55 -0.78
C GLU A 150 24.73 -13.79 -1.25
N GLU A 151 25.75 -14.21 -0.49
CA GLU A 151 26.71 -15.23 -0.92
C GLU A 151 26.09 -16.63 -1.10
N SER A 152 25.01 -16.90 -0.37
CA SER A 152 24.26 -18.16 -0.37
C SER A 152 22.90 -17.97 -1.04
N GLU A 153 21.80 -18.41 -0.41
CA GLU A 153 20.45 -18.21 -0.94
C GLU A 153 19.86 -16.89 -0.43
N MET A 154 19.01 -16.24 -1.22
CA MET A 154 18.35 -14.98 -0.81
C MET A 154 17.57 -15.13 0.52
N ASP A 155 16.98 -16.31 0.76
CA ASP A 155 16.15 -16.56 1.95
C ASP A 155 16.98 -16.65 3.26
N ASP A 156 18.30 -16.87 3.16
CA ASP A 156 19.17 -16.95 4.33
C ASP A 156 19.20 -15.63 5.12
N TRP A 157 19.05 -14.50 4.42
CA TRP A 157 18.93 -13.20 5.08
C TRP A 157 17.76 -13.17 6.05
N TRP A 158 16.59 -13.71 5.66
CA TRP A 158 15.43 -13.75 6.54
C TRP A 158 15.67 -14.69 7.73
N ILE A 159 16.26 -15.86 7.51
CA ILE A 159 16.55 -16.82 8.58
C ILE A 159 17.42 -16.19 9.66
N LYS A 160 18.46 -15.44 9.27
CA LYS A 160 19.37 -14.73 10.18
C LYS A 160 18.68 -13.59 10.94
N ASN A 161 17.70 -12.92 10.32
CA ASN A 161 17.14 -11.66 10.83
C ASN A 161 15.73 -11.74 11.42
N LYS A 162 14.99 -12.85 11.22
CA LYS A 162 13.58 -13.00 11.64
C LYS A 162 13.33 -12.66 13.11
N GLY A 163 14.28 -12.96 13.99
CA GLY A 163 14.17 -12.67 15.42
C GLY A 163 14.04 -11.16 15.71
N THR A 164 14.74 -10.33 14.93
CA THR A 164 14.63 -8.87 15.02
C THR A 164 13.23 -8.39 14.65
N PHE A 165 12.63 -8.93 13.60
CA PHE A 165 11.26 -8.59 13.20
C PHE A 165 10.24 -9.01 14.27
N GLN A 166 10.40 -10.21 14.84
CA GLN A 166 9.56 -10.70 15.93
C GLN A 166 9.65 -9.78 17.17
N ASN A 167 10.85 -9.35 17.54
CA ASN A 167 11.07 -8.42 18.65
C ASN A 167 10.42 -7.04 18.40
N LEU A 168 10.33 -6.62 17.13
CA LEU A 168 9.63 -5.40 16.73
C LEU A 168 8.11 -5.57 16.60
N GLY A 169 7.57 -6.77 16.81
CA GLY A 169 6.14 -7.07 16.63
C GLY A 169 5.70 -7.16 15.16
N ILE A 170 6.65 -7.36 14.24
CA ILE A 170 6.41 -7.46 12.81
C ILE A 170 6.20 -8.93 12.44
N ILE A 171 4.96 -9.29 12.12
CA ILE A 171 4.56 -10.66 11.81
C ILE A 171 3.80 -10.65 10.47
N PRO A 172 4.51 -10.81 9.33
CA PRO A 172 3.87 -10.83 8.02
C PRO A 172 3.20 -12.17 7.72
N ASN A 173 2.17 -12.14 6.85
CA ASN A 173 1.48 -13.33 6.39
C ASN A 173 2.36 -14.17 5.45
N GLY A 174 3.25 -13.53 4.69
CA GLY A 174 4.24 -14.17 3.84
C GLY A 174 5.50 -13.32 3.70
N ILE A 175 6.62 -13.94 3.35
CA ILE A 175 7.90 -13.27 3.12
C ILE A 175 8.42 -13.66 1.73
N ALA A 176 9.04 -12.70 1.04
CA ALA A 176 9.79 -12.95 -0.18
C ALA A 176 11.13 -12.20 -0.13
N CYS A 177 12.22 -12.94 0.04
CA CYS A 177 13.58 -12.42 -0.18
C CYS A 177 13.90 -12.46 -1.67
N ILE A 178 14.19 -11.29 -2.25
CA ILE A 178 14.21 -11.11 -3.70
C ILE A 178 15.33 -10.20 -4.20
N THR A 179 15.68 -10.45 -5.46
CA THR A 179 16.43 -9.58 -6.36
C THR A 179 15.47 -9.00 -7.39
N ALA A 180 15.15 -7.71 -7.25
CA ALA A 180 14.21 -7.00 -8.13
C ALA A 180 14.87 -6.30 -9.33
N ILE A 181 16.17 -6.52 -9.55
CA ILE A 181 16.94 -5.96 -10.67
C ILE A 181 17.68 -7.06 -11.42
N ARG A 182 17.82 -6.92 -12.73
CA ARG A 182 18.56 -7.90 -13.57
C ARG A 182 20.08 -7.75 -13.47
N GLY A 183 20.56 -6.62 -12.94
CA GLY A 183 21.99 -6.31 -12.88
C GLY A 183 22.55 -5.78 -14.20
N ARG A 184 23.86 -5.83 -14.36
CA ARG A 184 24.52 -5.35 -15.60
C ARG A 184 24.26 -6.31 -16.75
N LYS A 185 24.08 -5.76 -17.94
CA LYS A 185 24.03 -6.54 -19.19
C LYS A 185 25.38 -7.22 -19.44
N GLN A 186 25.33 -8.50 -19.75
CA GLN A 186 26.49 -9.30 -20.13
C GLN A 186 26.84 -9.09 -21.61
N ARG A 187 28.10 -9.35 -21.96
CA ARG A 187 28.59 -9.19 -23.34
C ARG A 187 28.06 -10.27 -24.29
N PHE A 188 27.70 -11.43 -23.76
CA PHE A 188 27.20 -12.56 -24.55
C PHE A 188 25.66 -12.60 -24.53
N ARG A 189 25.09 -13.30 -25.51
CA ARG A 189 23.66 -13.60 -25.63
C ARG A 189 23.44 -15.06 -25.27
N ASP A 190 22.22 -15.41 -24.86
CA ASP A 190 21.87 -16.81 -24.63
C ASP A 190 21.75 -17.57 -25.98
N SER A 191 21.45 -18.87 -25.90
CA SER A 191 21.28 -19.73 -27.08
C SER A 191 20.17 -19.30 -28.02
N GLU A 192 19.22 -18.48 -27.56
CA GLU A 192 18.11 -17.92 -28.34
C GLU A 192 18.40 -16.48 -28.83
N GLY A 193 19.62 -15.99 -28.61
CA GLY A 193 20.03 -14.64 -29.01
C GLY A 193 19.49 -13.54 -28.09
N ARG A 194 18.94 -13.86 -26.91
CA ARG A 194 18.41 -12.88 -25.96
C ARG A 194 19.50 -12.29 -25.10
N GLU A 195 19.22 -11.10 -24.56
CA GLU A 195 20.15 -10.38 -23.70
C GLU A 195 20.20 -10.98 -22.31
N VAL A 196 21.41 -11.36 -21.88
CA VAL A 196 21.68 -11.93 -20.56
C VAL A 196 22.19 -10.85 -19.62
N HIS A 197 21.74 -10.88 -18.38
CA HIS A 197 22.24 -10.01 -17.31
C HIS A 197 22.77 -10.83 -16.13
N VAL A 198 23.60 -10.21 -15.30
CA VAL A 198 24.31 -10.86 -14.19
C VAL A 198 23.36 -11.59 -13.22
N PHE A 199 22.17 -11.04 -12.97
CA PHE A 199 21.22 -11.56 -11.97
C PHE A 199 19.97 -12.19 -12.59
N ASP A 200 19.98 -12.58 -13.87
CA ASP A 200 18.77 -13.07 -14.56
C ASP A 200 18.12 -14.30 -13.88
N ASP A 201 18.92 -15.21 -13.32
CA ASP A 201 18.41 -16.43 -12.68
C ASP A 201 17.73 -16.13 -11.35
N VAL A 202 18.42 -15.42 -10.44
CA VAL A 202 17.85 -15.00 -9.15
C VAL A 202 16.69 -14.01 -9.32
N TYR A 203 16.69 -13.20 -10.38
CA TYR A 203 15.58 -12.33 -10.74
C TYR A 203 14.33 -13.12 -11.16
N ARG A 204 14.50 -14.19 -11.95
CA ARG A 204 13.40 -15.08 -12.35
C ARG A 204 12.85 -15.86 -11.16
N GLU A 205 13.73 -16.37 -10.30
CA GLU A 205 13.34 -16.99 -9.04
C GLU A 205 12.55 -16.02 -8.16
N SER A 206 13.05 -14.80 -8.01
CA SER A 206 12.42 -13.72 -7.24
C SER A 206 11.01 -13.39 -7.72
N LYS A 207 10.83 -13.27 -9.04
CA LYS A 207 9.51 -13.06 -9.65
C LYS A 207 8.53 -14.17 -9.27
N ASN A 208 8.97 -15.43 -9.37
CA ASN A 208 8.14 -16.58 -9.02
C ASN A 208 7.85 -16.62 -7.51
N LYS A 209 8.84 -16.34 -6.67
CA LYS A 209 8.72 -16.34 -5.20
C LYS A 209 7.71 -15.29 -4.73
N LEU A 210 7.88 -14.04 -5.16
CA LEU A 210 6.94 -12.97 -4.81
C LEU A 210 5.56 -13.20 -5.43
N GLY A 211 5.50 -13.68 -6.69
CA GLY A 211 4.24 -13.99 -7.34
C GLY A 211 3.42 -15.06 -6.61
N LYS A 212 4.09 -16.12 -6.10
CA LYS A 212 3.46 -17.13 -5.25
C LYS A 212 2.95 -16.53 -3.94
N ALA A 213 3.76 -15.71 -3.26
CA ALA A 213 3.36 -15.06 -2.01
C ALA A 213 2.14 -14.14 -2.21
N ILE A 214 2.12 -13.33 -3.28
CA ILE A 214 0.97 -12.48 -3.62
C ILE A 214 -0.28 -13.33 -3.83
N LYS A 215 -0.21 -14.33 -4.71
CA LYS A 215 -1.36 -15.18 -5.05
C LYS A 215 -1.88 -15.96 -3.83
N MET A 216 -1.00 -16.42 -2.95
CA MET A 216 -1.36 -17.22 -1.77
C MET A 216 -2.04 -16.39 -0.68
N HIS A 217 -1.64 -15.12 -0.51
CA HIS A 217 -2.11 -14.29 0.61
C HIS A 217 -3.13 -13.23 0.22
N CYS A 218 -3.46 -13.06 -1.06
CA CYS A 218 -4.54 -12.15 -1.46
C CYS A 218 -5.89 -12.59 -0.88
N LEU A 219 -6.64 -11.62 -0.34
CA LEU A 219 -8.03 -11.83 0.04
C LEU A 219 -8.89 -12.11 -1.19
N ALA A 220 -9.73 -13.14 -1.10
CA ALA A 220 -10.77 -13.41 -2.09
C ALA A 220 -11.83 -12.29 -2.11
N GLU A 221 -12.19 -11.80 -0.92
CA GLU A 221 -13.05 -10.62 -0.74
C GLU A 221 -12.19 -9.43 -0.31
N PRO A 222 -11.94 -8.45 -1.20
CA PRO A 222 -11.10 -7.32 -0.86
C PRO A 222 -11.72 -6.48 0.26
N TRP A 223 -10.87 -6.01 1.18
CA TRP A 223 -11.32 -5.18 2.30
C TRP A 223 -11.43 -3.73 1.87
N LYS A 224 -12.60 -3.12 2.10
CA LYS A 224 -12.79 -1.68 1.85
C LYS A 224 -12.44 -0.89 3.11
N VAL A 225 -11.74 0.22 2.91
CA VAL A 225 -11.41 1.13 4.01
C VAL A 225 -12.71 1.70 4.57
N GLU A 226 -12.96 1.43 5.86
CA GLU A 226 -14.10 2.02 6.56
C GLU A 226 -13.90 3.53 6.74
N PRO A 227 -14.99 4.32 6.80
CA PRO A 227 -14.93 5.71 7.20
C PRO A 227 -14.11 5.86 8.48
N THR A 228 -13.06 6.67 8.39
CA THR A 228 -12.12 6.88 9.48
C THR A 228 -12.59 8.07 10.31
N GLU A 229 -12.69 7.90 11.62
CA GLU A 229 -13.10 8.95 12.56
C GLU A 229 -11.93 9.93 12.77
N TRP A 230 -11.69 10.80 11.79
CA TRP A 230 -10.70 11.87 11.86
C TRP A 230 -11.10 12.92 12.89
N PHE A 231 -12.37 13.35 12.86
CA PHE A 231 -12.89 14.31 13.81
C PHE A 231 -14.26 13.88 14.34
N LYS A 232 -14.57 14.35 15.55
CA LYS A 232 -15.93 14.29 16.11
C LYS A 232 -16.48 15.69 16.15
N HIS A 233 -17.64 15.89 15.54
CA HIS A 233 -18.40 17.13 15.64
C HIS A 233 -19.38 17.00 16.82
N ILE A 234 -19.16 17.82 17.85
CA ILE A 234 -19.99 17.87 19.05
C ILE A 234 -20.90 19.08 18.92
N VAL A 235 -22.20 18.84 19.08
CA VAL A 235 -23.23 19.89 19.20
C VAL A 235 -23.73 19.87 20.63
N GLU A 236 -23.41 20.91 21.37
CA GLU A 236 -23.96 21.15 22.69
C GLU A 236 -25.17 22.08 22.53
N VAL A 237 -26.32 21.66 23.07
CA VAL A 237 -27.56 22.43 23.02
C VAL A 237 -27.96 22.77 24.45
N THR A 238 -28.01 24.05 24.77
CA THR A 238 -28.47 24.56 26.07
C THR A 238 -29.76 25.34 25.90
N TYR A 239 -30.62 25.27 26.91
CA TYR A 239 -31.92 25.93 26.90
C TYR A 239 -31.97 26.93 28.05
N GLU A 240 -32.37 28.15 27.77
CA GLU A 240 -32.80 29.09 28.80
C GLU A 240 -34.27 28.85 29.09
N THR A 241 -34.65 28.91 30.37
CA THR A 241 -36.04 28.74 30.79
C THR A 241 -36.50 29.89 31.67
N ASP A 242 -37.76 30.28 31.53
CA ASP A 242 -38.40 31.20 32.46
C ASP A 242 -38.65 30.55 33.85
N CYS A 243 -39.18 31.33 34.79
CA CYS A 243 -39.53 30.87 36.14
C CYS A 243 -40.66 29.82 36.17
N PHE A 244 -41.31 29.55 35.04
CA PHE A 244 -42.32 28.51 34.87
C PHE A 244 -41.76 27.27 34.13
N GLY A 245 -40.45 27.24 33.83
CA GLY A 245 -39.80 26.14 33.13
C GLY A 245 -40.09 26.11 31.63
N ARG A 246 -40.65 27.17 31.04
CA ARG A 246 -40.84 27.27 29.59
C ARG A 246 -39.54 27.70 28.95
N VAL A 247 -39.14 27.00 27.89
CA VAL A 247 -37.95 27.35 27.12
C VAL A 247 -38.14 28.72 26.48
N THR A 248 -37.26 29.66 26.80
CA THR A 248 -37.24 31.03 26.28
C THR A 248 -36.20 31.23 25.19
N ALA A 249 -35.12 30.45 25.21
CA ALA A 249 -34.10 30.45 24.17
C ALA A 249 -33.41 29.08 24.07
N GLU A 250 -32.92 28.76 22.89
CA GLU A 250 -32.09 27.59 22.59
C GLU A 250 -30.75 28.09 22.06
N HIS A 251 -29.65 27.64 22.67
CA HIS A 251 -28.29 27.98 22.26
C HIS A 251 -27.60 26.71 21.77
N LYS A 252 -26.93 26.81 20.62
CA LYS A 252 -26.13 25.72 20.05
C LYS A 252 -24.67 26.13 20.00
N THR A 253 -23.81 25.34 20.64
CA THR A 253 -22.37 25.42 20.53
C THR A 253 -21.86 24.26 19.70
N PHE A 254 -21.16 24.56 18.60
CA PHE A 254 -20.53 23.58 17.73
C PHE A 254 -19.04 23.52 18.04
N SER A 255 -18.52 22.34 18.36
CA SER A 255 -17.08 22.12 18.52
C SER A 255 -16.63 20.90 17.74
N THR A 256 -15.38 20.90 17.30
CA THR A 256 -14.77 19.76 16.60
C THR A 256 -13.57 19.33 17.40
N ILE A 257 -13.52 18.05 17.76
CA ILE A 257 -12.40 17.45 18.51
C ILE A 257 -11.71 16.38 17.66
N ALA A 258 -10.42 16.18 17.92
CA ALA A 258 -9.65 15.12 17.27
C ALA A 258 -10.26 13.74 17.58
N GLY A 259 -10.52 12.97 16.53
CA GLY A 259 -10.99 11.60 16.64
C GLY A 259 -9.85 10.62 16.91
N SER A 260 -10.21 9.35 17.09
CA SER A 260 -9.26 8.28 17.40
C SER A 260 -8.16 8.11 16.34
N ALA A 261 -8.47 8.38 15.07
CA ALA A 261 -7.51 8.25 13.98
C ALA A 261 -6.39 9.30 14.02
N ILE A 262 -6.68 10.51 14.50
CA ILE A 262 -5.66 11.58 14.66
C ILE A 262 -4.61 11.17 15.68
N GLN A 263 -5.06 10.63 16.82
CA GLN A 263 -4.16 10.18 17.88
C GLN A 263 -3.27 9.03 17.39
N ALA A 264 -3.88 8.09 16.67
CA ALA A 264 -3.16 6.97 16.08
C ALA A 264 -2.14 7.42 15.03
N LEU A 265 -2.50 8.40 14.19
CA LEU A 265 -1.61 9.00 13.19
C LEU A 265 -0.43 9.74 13.84
N ALA A 266 -0.71 10.59 14.84
CA ALA A 266 0.31 11.34 15.58
C ALA A 266 1.34 10.40 16.21
N LYS A 267 0.86 9.36 16.89
CA LYS A 267 1.72 8.35 17.54
C LYS A 267 2.52 7.55 16.52
N ALA A 268 1.90 7.13 15.42
CA ALA A 268 2.55 6.27 14.45
C ALA A 268 3.64 7.01 13.65
N LEU A 269 3.43 8.29 13.34
CA LEU A 269 4.38 9.11 12.59
C LEU A 269 5.33 9.92 13.48
N LEU A 270 5.16 9.90 14.80
CA LEU A 270 5.87 10.76 15.76
C LEU A 270 5.80 12.25 15.40
N ILE A 271 4.62 12.69 14.96
CA ILE A 271 4.35 14.09 14.62
C ILE A 271 3.53 14.75 15.74
N SER A 272 3.53 16.08 15.77
CA SER A 272 2.71 16.81 16.72
C SER A 272 1.22 16.56 16.48
N GLN A 273 0.42 16.71 17.53
CA GLN A 273 -1.05 16.63 17.44
C GLN A 273 -1.59 17.58 16.35
N LYS A 274 -1.03 18.80 16.27
CA LYS A 274 -1.41 19.80 15.27
C LYS A 274 -1.12 19.33 13.84
N GLU A 275 0.06 18.73 13.61
CA GLU A 275 0.40 18.20 12.28
C GLU A 275 -0.51 17.04 11.87
N ALA A 276 -0.85 16.15 12.81
CA ALA A 276 -1.79 15.07 12.58
C ALA A 276 -3.21 15.59 12.30
N GLU A 277 -3.66 16.64 12.98
CA GLU A 277 -4.93 17.33 12.69
C GLU A 277 -4.94 17.95 11.29
N ASP A 278 -3.86 18.59 10.86
CA ASP A 278 -3.78 19.14 9.51
C ASP A 278 -3.79 18.05 8.43
N MET A 279 -3.16 16.89 8.69
CA MET A 279 -3.29 15.71 7.84
C MET A 279 -4.73 15.19 7.83
N GLY A 280 -5.36 15.06 9.00
CA GLY A 280 -6.74 14.59 9.13
C GLY A 280 -7.74 15.46 8.38
N LYS A 281 -7.63 16.80 8.48
CA LYS A 281 -8.48 17.75 7.72
C LYS A 281 -8.36 17.52 6.23
N THR A 282 -7.13 17.30 5.77
CA THR A 282 -6.85 17.00 4.37
C THR A 282 -7.44 15.66 3.94
N LEU A 283 -7.52 14.68 4.85
CA LEU A 283 -8.03 13.33 4.57
C LEU A 283 -9.54 13.20 4.75
N GLU A 284 -10.19 14.05 5.53
CA GLU A 284 -11.64 14.09 5.71
C GLU A 284 -12.37 14.60 4.45
N GLN A 285 -11.69 15.40 3.63
CA GLN A 285 -12.21 15.91 2.35
C GLN A 285 -12.30 14.85 1.24
N PHE A 286 -11.79 13.62 1.48
CA PHE A 286 -11.77 12.50 0.53
C PHE A 286 -12.39 11.25 1.17
#